data_AF-A0A3A8SIJ0-F1
#
_entry.id   AF-A0A3A8SIJ0-F1
#
_cell.length_a   1.000
_cell.length_b   1.000
_cell.length_c   1.000
_cell.angle_alpha   90.00
_cell.angle_beta   90.00
_cell.angle_gamma   90.00
#
_symmetry.space_group_name_H-M   'P 1'
#
loop_
_entity.id
_entity.type
_entity.pdbx_description
1 polymer ?
#
loop_
_entity_poly.entity_id
_entity_poly.type
_entity_poly.pdbx_seq_one_letter_code
_entity_poly.pdbx_strand_id
1 'polypeptide(L)' 'MSTEPWTGDESPPPRWEVFSRGGEVAVRGEGRTPEVAFEQVAVALCTRVTDPSTVEVREEVDVVCDAVDREGLLMDW' A
#
# COMPACT_ATOMS: atom_id res chain seq x y z
N MET A 1 -6.56 41.55 -5.45
CA MET A 1 -5.79 40.47 -4.80
C MET A 1 -6.80 39.57 -4.13
N SER A 2 -7.28 38.55 -4.84
CA SER A 2 -8.19 37.54 -4.28
C SER A 2 -7.36 36.51 -3.55
N THR A 3 -7.52 36.42 -2.23
CA THR A 3 -7.02 35.32 -1.42
C THR A 3 -8.03 34.19 -1.52
N GLU A 4 -7.86 33.30 -2.51
CA GLU A 4 -8.51 32.01 -2.46
C GLU A 4 -7.90 31.22 -1.30
N PRO A 5 -8.71 30.64 -0.38
CA PRO A 5 -8.18 29.83 0.70
C PRO A 5 -7.54 28.57 0.11
N TRP A 6 -6.28 28.31 0.45
CA TRP A 6 -5.57 27.08 0.12
C TRP A 6 -6.30 25.88 0.76
N THR A 7 -7.03 25.08 -0.03
CA THR A 7 -7.57 23.77 0.37
C THR A 7 -6.44 22.74 0.37
N GLY A 8 -5.55 22.87 1.34
CA GLY A 8 -4.29 22.13 1.42
C GLY A 8 -4.34 20.76 2.06
N ASP A 9 -5.46 20.04 2.02
CA ASP A 9 -5.60 18.70 2.64
C ASP A 9 -6.09 17.63 1.65
N GLU A 10 -5.80 17.81 0.36
CA GLU A 10 -6.07 16.80 -0.65
C GLU A 10 -4.81 15.96 -0.91
N SER A 11 -4.34 15.21 0.10
CA SER A 11 -3.46 14.07 -0.19
C SER A 11 -4.25 13.08 -1.04
N PRO A 12 -3.66 12.58 -2.15
CA PRO A 12 -4.33 11.64 -3.06
C PRO A 12 -4.79 10.39 -2.30
N PRO A 13 -5.85 9.72 -2.78
CA PRO A 13 -6.34 8.51 -2.15
C PRO A 13 -5.24 7.44 -2.11
N PRO A 14 -5.32 6.49 -1.16
CA PRO A 14 -4.39 5.37 -1.11
C PRO A 14 -4.30 4.67 -2.46
N ARG A 15 -3.08 4.35 -2.88
CA ARG A 15 -2.86 3.65 -4.15
C ARG A 15 -1.63 2.77 -4.08
N TRP A 16 -1.56 1.84 -5.01
CA TRP A 16 -0.42 0.97 -5.19
C TRP A 16 0.07 0.98 -6.65
N GLU A 17 1.35 0.68 -6.83
CA GLU A 17 2.00 0.56 -8.13
C GLU A 17 2.91 -0.68 -8.15
N VAL A 18 2.98 -1.34 -9.29
CA VAL A 18 3.89 -2.46 -9.56
C VAL A 18 4.81 -2.05 -10.70
N PHE A 19 6.12 -2.17 -10.47
CA PHE A 19 7.16 -1.91 -11.46
C PHE A 19 7.81 -3.23 -11.85
N SER A 20 8.09 -3.42 -13.14
CA SER A 20 8.80 -4.60 -13.62
C SER A 20 9.98 -4.22 -14.49
N ARG A 21 11.15 -4.80 -14.23
CA ARG A 21 12.36 -4.59 -15.04
C ARG A 21 13.16 -5.88 -15.17
N GLY A 22 13.24 -6.45 -16.37
CA GLY A 22 14.13 -7.58 -16.65
C GLY A 22 13.90 -8.81 -15.76
N GLY A 23 12.66 -9.06 -15.34
CA GLY A 23 12.30 -10.16 -14.43
C GLY A 23 12.26 -9.78 -12.95
N GLU A 24 12.84 -8.63 -12.58
CA GLU A 24 12.67 -8.04 -11.25
C GLU A 24 11.30 -7.38 -11.14
N VAL A 25 10.68 -7.47 -9.96
CA VAL A 25 9.44 -6.79 -9.61
C VAL A 25 9.71 -5.93 -8.39
N ALA A 26 9.27 -4.67 -8.44
CA ALA A 26 9.18 -3.80 -7.28
C ALA A 26 7.72 -3.37 -7.09
N VAL A 27 7.34 -3.11 -5.86
CA VAL A 27 6.01 -2.62 -5.50
C VAL A 27 6.12 -1.35 -4.69
N ARG A 28 5.12 -0.49 -4.78
CA ARG A 28 5.01 0.73 -3.99
C ARG A 28 3.58 0.88 -3.50
N GLY A 29 3.43 1.16 -2.22
CA GLY A 29 2.18 1.60 -1.62
C GLY A 29 2.26 3.05 -1.18
N GLU A 30 1.16 3.77 -1.31
CA GLU A 30 1.03 5.16 -0.86
C GLU A 30 -0.21 5.32 -0.01
N GLY A 31 -0.07 6.07 1.09
CA GLY A 31 -1.13 6.34 2.05
C GLY A 31 -0.81 7.57 2.89
N ARG A 32 -1.83 8.06 3.60
CA ARG A 32 -1.67 9.20 4.54
C ARG A 32 -0.91 8.81 5.81
N THR A 33 -0.79 7.52 6.08
CA THR A 33 -0.03 6.95 7.20
C THR A 33 0.81 5.77 6.73
N PRO A 34 1.86 5.37 7.49
CA PRO A 34 2.64 4.17 7.17
C PRO A 34 1.79 2.91 7.08
N GLU A 35 0.80 2.75 7.96
CA GLU A 35 -0.10 1.59 7.99
C GLU A 35 -0.85 1.46 6.67
N VAL A 36 -1.45 2.56 6.19
CA VAL A 36 -2.14 2.58 4.89
C VAL A 36 -1.17 2.32 3.74
N ALA A 37 0.06 2.85 3.79
CA ALA A 37 1.05 2.57 2.76
C ALA A 37 1.46 1.08 2.74
N PHE A 38 1.55 0.43 3.91
CA PHE A 38 1.88 -0.99 4.03
C PHE A 38 0.74 -1.88 3.51
N GLU A 39 -0.52 -1.53 3.82
CA GLU A 39 -1.69 -2.17 3.23
C GLU A 39 -1.65 -2.11 1.70
N GLN A 40 -1.31 -0.95 1.12
CA GLN A 40 -1.20 -0.81 -0.33
C GLN A 40 -0.04 -1.63 -0.93
N VAL A 41 1.08 -1.79 -0.22
CA VAL A 41 2.16 -2.71 -0.64
C VAL A 41 1.65 -4.16 -0.66
N ALA A 42 0.93 -4.60 0.38
CA ALA A 42 0.37 -5.94 0.43
C ALA A 42 -0.63 -6.19 -0.71
N VAL A 43 -1.51 -5.23 -1.02
CA VAL A 43 -2.42 -5.32 -2.18
C VAL A 43 -1.63 -5.46 -3.48
N ALA A 44 -0.57 -4.66 -3.68
CA ALA A 44 0.29 -4.75 -4.86
C ALA A 44 0.91 -6.15 -5.02
N LEU A 45 1.39 -6.75 -3.92
CA LEU A 45 1.94 -8.10 -3.92
C LEU A 45 0.88 -9.15 -4.26
N CYS A 46 -0.33 -9.04 -3.71
CA CYS A 46 -1.43 -9.94 -4.03
C CYS A 46 -1.77 -9.93 -5.54
N THR A 47 -1.71 -8.76 -6.19
CA THR A 47 -1.96 -8.66 -7.65
C THR A 47 -0.94 -9.44 -8.49
N ARG A 48 0.22 -9.78 -7.92
CA ARG A 48 1.21 -10.64 -8.59
C ARG A 48 0.83 -12.11 -8.59
N VAL A 49 -0.04 -12.51 -7.67
CA VAL A 49 -0.56 -13.86 -7.54
C VAL A 49 -1.87 -13.99 -8.33
N THR A 50 -2.84 -13.10 -8.11
CA THR A 50 -4.13 -13.07 -8.83
C THR A 50 -4.77 -11.69 -8.74
N ASP A 51 -5.79 -11.41 -9.55
CA ASP A 51 -6.61 -10.19 -9.42
C ASP A 51 -7.40 -10.23 -8.10
N PRO A 52 -7.11 -9.35 -7.12
CA PRO A 52 -7.80 -9.36 -5.83
C PRO A 52 -9.31 -9.12 -5.95
N SER A 53 -9.77 -8.42 -7.00
CA SER A 53 -11.20 -8.16 -7.21
C SER A 53 -12.00 -9.41 -7.57
N THR A 54 -11.32 -10.50 -7.94
CA THR A 54 -11.92 -11.79 -8.27
C THR A 54 -11.93 -12.78 -7.10
N VAL A 55 -11.35 -12.40 -5.97
CA VAL A 55 -11.23 -13.26 -4.78
C VAL A 55 -12.47 -13.13 -3.90
N GLU A 56 -13.12 -14.25 -3.62
CA GLU A 56 -14.24 -14.33 -2.66
C GLU A 56 -13.71 -14.25 -1.22
N VAL A 57 -14.21 -13.29 -0.44
CA VAL A 57 -13.87 -13.14 0.99
C VAL A 57 -14.64 -14.17 1.80
N ARG A 58 -13.94 -15.18 2.33
CA ARG A 58 -14.53 -16.28 3.11
C ARG A 58 -14.24 -16.18 4.61
N GLU A 59 -13.08 -15.68 4.95
CA GLU A 59 -12.59 -15.56 6.32
C GLU A 59 -11.70 -14.34 6.45
N GLU A 60 -11.65 -13.82 7.67
CA GLU A 60 -10.72 -12.78 8.09
C GLU A 60 -9.69 -13.42 9.01
N VAL A 61 -8.42 -13.08 8.82
CA VAL A 61 -7.30 -13.59 9.61
C VAL A 61 -6.48 -12.42 10.13
N ASP A 62 -6.12 -12.48 11.41
CA ASP A 62 -5.25 -11.49 12.03
C ASP A 62 -3.79 -11.76 11.64
N VAL A 63 -3.12 -10.73 11.12
CA VAL A 63 -1.67 -10.73 10.86
C VAL A 63 -1.03 -9.76 11.84
N VAL A 64 -0.08 -10.25 12.63
CA VAL A 64 0.64 -9.45 13.63
C VAL A 64 2.13 -9.60 13.39
N CYS A 65 2.79 -8.48 13.11
CA CYS A 65 4.23 -8.39 12.88
C CYS A 65 4.85 -7.40 13.88
N ASP A 66 6.09 -7.64 14.28
CA ASP A 66 6.88 -6.72 15.08
C ASP A 66 8.31 -6.64 14.55
N ALA A 67 8.89 -5.43 14.56
CA ALA A 67 10.25 -5.20 14.13
C ALA A 67 10.83 -3.96 14.82
N VAL A 68 12.15 -3.80 14.73
CA VAL A 68 12.88 -2.69 15.37
C VAL A 68 12.73 -1.36 14.65
N ASP A 69 12.39 -1.38 13.36
CA ASP A 69 12.20 -0.22 12.49
C ASP A 69 11.13 -0.49 11.41
N ARG A 70 10.86 0.50 10.55
CA ARG A 70 9.77 0.43 9.57
C ARG A 70 10.15 -0.42 8.37
N GLU A 71 11.42 -0.40 7.99
CA GLU A 71 11.96 -1.18 6.89
C GLU A 71 11.87 -2.68 7.20
N GLY A 72 12.22 -3.08 8.42
CA GLY A 72 12.00 -4.44 8.93
C GLY A 72 10.53 -4.77 9.05
N LEU A 73 9.71 -3.86 9.60
CA LEU A 73 8.28 -4.11 9.73
C LEU A 73 7.59 -4.31 8.37
N LEU A 74 8.01 -3.59 7.33
CA LEU A 74 7.49 -3.76 5.96
C LEU A 74 7.95 -5.07 5.33
N MET A 75 9.10 -5.61 5.74
CA MET A 75 9.59 -6.90 5.27
C MET A 75 8.86 -8.07 5.93
N ASP A 76 8.50 -7.92 7.20
CA ASP A 76 7.76 -8.93 7.96
C ASP A 76 6.25 -8.91 7.67
N TRP A 77 5.72 -7.77 7.21
CA TRP A 77 4.34 -7.59 6.76
C TRP A 77 4.06 -8.22 5.39
#